data_AF-A0A2M8GAG9-F1
#
_entry.id   AF-A0A2M8GAG9-F1
#
_cell.length_a   1.000
_cell.length_b   1.000
_cell.length_c   1.000
_cell.angle_alpha   90.00
_cell.angle_beta   90.00
_cell.angle_gamma   90.00
#
_symmetry.space_group_name_H-M   'P 1'
#
loop_
_entity.id
_entity.type
_entity.pdbx_description
1 polymer ?
#
loop_
_entity_poly.entity_id
_entity_poly.type
_entity_poly.pdbx_seq_one_letter_code
_entity_poly.pdbx_strand_id
1 'polypeptide(L)' 'ISLPKVSGLEVLETLKGDPQLKVIPVIMLTTSEREEEIARSYAGGANSYVTKPVNFEEFVKKITEIKLYWIITNSLP' A
#
# COMPACT_ATOMS: atom_id res chain seq x y z
N ILE A 1 -11.96 2.67 0.03
CA ILE A 1 -11.98 2.48 -1.45
C ILE A 1 -12.12 0.99 -1.68
N SER A 2 -13.33 0.53 -1.95
CA SER A 2 -13.53 -0.78 -2.58
C SER A 2 -13.37 -0.54 -4.08
N LEU A 3 -12.34 -1.11 -4.70
CA LEU A 3 -12.26 -1.15 -6.17
C LEU A 3 -13.56 -1.83 -6.65
N PRO A 4 -14.29 -1.26 -7.63
CA PRO A 4 -15.49 -1.90 -8.12
C PRO A 4 -15.08 -3.23 -8.77
N LYS A 5 -15.45 -4.34 -8.10
CA LYS A 5 -15.34 -5.77 -8.49
C LYS A 5 -14.28 -6.63 -7.77
N VAL A 6 -13.22 -6.09 -7.17
CA VAL A 6 -12.13 -6.88 -6.53
C VAL A 6 -11.60 -6.13 -5.29
N SER A 7 -11.30 -6.81 -4.19
CA SER A 7 -10.75 -6.16 -3.00
C SER A 7 -9.27 -5.80 -3.15
N GLY A 8 -8.79 -4.78 -2.44
CA GLY A 8 -7.36 -4.43 -2.46
C GLY A 8 -6.46 -5.56 -1.94
N LEU A 9 -6.96 -6.40 -1.03
CA LEU A 9 -6.25 -7.57 -0.52
C LEU A 9 -6.16 -8.67 -1.57
N GLU A 10 -7.23 -8.89 -2.36
CA GLU A 10 -7.21 -9.88 -3.45
C GLU A 10 -6.21 -9.47 -4.55
N VAL A 11 -6.12 -8.18 -4.85
CA VAL A 11 -5.09 -7.65 -5.77
C VAL A 11 -3.69 -7.88 -5.21
N LEU A 12 -3.48 -7.60 -3.92
CA LEU A 12 -2.20 -7.84 -3.25
C LEU A 12 -1.80 -9.31 -3.32
N GLU A 13 -2.71 -10.22 -2.95
CA GLU A 13 -2.49 -11.68 -3.02
C GLU A 13 -2.14 -12.12 -4.45
N THR A 14 -2.85 -11.60 -5.45
CA THR A 14 -2.56 -11.90 -6.86
C THR A 14 -1.15 -11.45 -7.26
N LEU A 15 -0.77 -10.22 -6.91
CA LEU A 15 0.56 -9.67 -7.23
C LEU A 15 1.68 -10.43 -6.52
N LYS A 16 1.48 -10.78 -5.25
CA LYS A 16 2.51 -11.44 -4.44
C LYS A 16 2.59 -12.96 -4.66
N GLY A 17 1.54 -13.56 -5.21
CA GLY A 17 1.52 -14.95 -5.65
C GLY A 17 2.21 -15.20 -6.99
N ASP A 18 2.28 -14.20 -7.87
CA ASP A 18 2.94 -14.32 -9.17
C ASP A 18 4.47 -14.22 -9.03
N PRO A 19 5.26 -15.22 -9.49
CA PRO A 19 6.73 -15.21 -9.37
C PRO A 19 7.43 -14.01 -10.02
N GLN A 20 6.85 -13.44 -11.08
CA GLN A 20 7.40 -12.30 -11.81
C GLN A 20 6.97 -10.97 -11.18
N LEU A 21 5.77 -10.90 -10.61
CA LEU A 21 5.23 -9.64 -10.06
C LEU A 21 5.52 -9.44 -8.57
N LYS A 22 5.77 -10.52 -7.81
CA LYS A 22 5.93 -10.45 -6.35
C LYS A 22 7.05 -9.51 -5.88
N VAL A 23 8.02 -9.26 -6.74
CA VAL A 23 9.15 -8.35 -6.51
C VAL A 23 8.71 -6.87 -6.45
N ILE A 24 7.62 -6.50 -7.15
CA ILE A 24 7.14 -5.12 -7.20
C ILE A 24 6.73 -4.69 -5.79
N PRO A 25 7.30 -3.60 -5.23
CA PRO A 25 6.87 -3.08 -3.94
C PRO A 25 5.42 -2.58 -3.98
N VAL A 26 4.61 -2.98 -3.00
CA VAL A 26 3.19 -2.58 -2.91
C VAL A 26 2.96 -1.78 -1.63
N ILE A 27 2.37 -0.60 -1.79
CA ILE A 27 1.95 0.28 -0.70
C ILE A 27 0.42 0.25 -0.66
N MET A 28 -0.16 -0.19 0.45
CA MET A 28 -1.60 -0.14 0.66
C MET A 28 -2.00 1.27 1.08
N LEU A 29 -2.88 1.94 0.33
CA LEU A 29 -3.44 3.25 0.68
C LEU A 29 -4.95 3.13 0.87
N THR A 30 -5.42 3.27 2.10
CA THR A 30 -6.82 2.95 2.47
C THR A 30 -7.34 3.85 3.57
N THR A 31 -8.66 3.99 3.69
CA THR A 31 -9.32 4.77 4.76
C THR A 31 -9.51 3.97 6.04
N SER A 32 -9.19 2.68 6.02
CA SER A 32 -9.33 1.80 7.19
C SER A 32 -8.12 1.93 8.11
N GLU A 33 -8.38 1.93 9.41
CA GLU A 33 -7.36 1.91 10.48
C GLU A 33 -7.50 0.65 11.34
N ARG A 34 -8.27 -0.35 10.88
CA ARG A 34 -8.46 -1.60 11.61
C ARG A 34 -7.14 -2.36 11.67
N GLU A 35 -6.65 -2.61 12.88
CA GLU A 35 -5.41 -3.38 13.11
C GLU A 35 -5.40 -4.73 12.40
N GLU A 36 -6.54 -5.42 12.35
CA GLU A 36 -6.69 -6.68 11.64
C GLU A 36 -6.40 -6.55 10.13
N GLU A 37 -6.86 -5.48 9.48
CA GLU A 37 -6.62 -5.26 8.05
C GLU A 37 -5.17 -4.85 7.78
N ILE A 38 -4.57 -4.10 8.70
CA ILE A 38 -3.14 -3.76 8.65
C ILE A 38 -2.31 -5.05 8.73
N ALA A 39 -2.58 -5.89 9.74
CA ALA A 39 -1.88 -7.16 9.94
C ALA A 39 -2.04 -8.09 8.74
N ARG A 40 -3.27 -8.24 8.21
CA ARG A 40 -3.54 -9.03 7.00
C ARG A 40 -2.80 -8.51 5.78
N SER A 41 -2.71 -7.19 5.60
CA SER A 41 -1.98 -6.60 4.47
C SER A 41 -0.49 -6.91 4.52
N TYR A 42 0.12 -6.76 5.70
CA TYR A 42 1.53 -7.10 5.87
C TYR A 42 1.79 -8.61 5.73
N ALA A 43 0.91 -9.45 6.28
CA ALA A 43 0.99 -10.90 6.10
C ALA A 43 0.88 -11.31 4.61
N GLY A 44 0.08 -10.58 3.82
CA GLY A 44 -0.04 -10.74 2.37
C GLY A 44 1.12 -10.17 1.55
N GLY A 45 2.17 -9.63 2.20
CA GLY A 45 3.37 -9.14 1.53
C GLY A 45 3.34 -7.66 1.13
N ALA A 46 2.40 -6.87 1.64
CA ALA A 46 2.48 -5.41 1.51
C ALA A 46 3.78 -4.89 2.14
N ASN A 47 4.42 -3.94 1.48
CA ASN A 47 5.66 -3.35 1.98
C ASN A 47 5.38 -2.16 2.91
N SER A 48 4.20 -1.55 2.78
CA SER A 48 3.76 -0.45 3.63
C SER A 48 2.23 -0.35 3.63
N TYR A 49 1.68 0.18 4.70
CA TYR A 49 0.27 0.51 4.86
C TYR A 49 0.14 1.97 5.28
N VAL A 50 -0.67 2.72 4.56
CA VAL A 50 -0.87 4.15 4.77
C VAL A 50 -2.36 4.43 4.87
N THR A 51 -2.79 5.00 6.01
CA THR A 51 -4.13 5.55 6.10
C THR A 51 -4.23 6.80 5.24
N LYS A 52 -5.20 6.81 4.33
CA LYS A 52 -5.54 7.91 3.44
C LYS A 52 -5.92 9.13 4.29
N PRO A 53 -5.17 10.22 4.18
CA PRO A 53 -5.47 11.45 4.91
C PRO A 53 -6.86 11.98 4.59
N VAL A 54 -7.50 12.56 5.60
CA VAL A 54 -8.87 13.07 5.51
C VAL A 54 -8.91 14.42 4.82
N ASN A 55 -7.92 15.27 5.07
CA ASN A 55 -7.81 16.60 4.47
C ASN A 55 -6.70 16.66 3.40
N PHE A 56 -6.81 17.63 2.51
CA PHE A 56 -5.91 17.77 1.36
C PHE A 56 -4.48 18.17 1.76
N GLU A 57 -4.31 19.01 2.76
CA GLU A 57 -2.99 19.47 3.21
C GLU A 57 -2.16 18.30 3.78
N GLU A 58 -2.79 17.49 4.63
CA GLU A 58 -2.21 16.25 5.17
C GLU A 58 -1.96 15.23 4.06
N PHE A 59 -2.86 15.14 3.07
CA PHE A 59 -2.65 14.31 1.88
C PHE A 59 -1.37 14.69 1.14
N VAL A 60 -1.19 15.97 0.82
CA VAL A 60 0.00 16.47 0.11
C VAL A 60 1.27 16.18 0.92
N LYS A 61 1.25 16.44 2.24
CA LYS A 61 2.39 16.16 3.11
C LYS A 61 2.76 14.68 3.10
N LYS A 62 1.79 13.79 3.34
CA LYS A 62 2.03 12.34 3.46
C LYS A 62 2.47 11.73 2.13
N ILE A 63 1.90 12.16 1.01
CA ILE A 63 2.35 11.71 -0.32
C ILE A 63 3.77 12.19 -0.62
N THR A 64 4.13 13.40 -0.18
CA THR A 64 5.52 13.89 -0.31
C THR A 64 6.49 13.00 0.45
N GLU A 65 6.18 12.64 1.70
CA GLU A 65 7.01 11.75 2.52
C GLU A 65 7.16 10.36 1.88
N ILE A 66 6.06 9.78 1.40
CA ILE A 66 6.06 8.50 0.68
C ILE A 66 6.95 8.58 -0.56
N LYS A 67 6.83 9.64 -1.36
CA LYS A 67 7.66 9.87 -2.54
C LYS A 67 9.15 9.93 -2.18
N LEU A 68 9.52 10.70 -1.14
CA LEU A 68 10.90 10.84 -0.70
C LEU A 68 11.50 9.49 -0.29
N TYR A 69 10.74 8.67 0.43
CA TYR A 69 11.22 7.35 0.82
C TYR A 69 11.32 6.41 -0.40
N TRP A 70 10.24 6.18 -1.13
CA TRP A 70 10.17 5.11 -2.13
C TRP A 70 10.93 5.39 -3.42
N ILE A 71 11.10 6.66 -3.80
CA ILE A 71 11.74 7.04 -5.06
C ILE A 71 13.18 7.52 -4.85
N ILE A 72 13.46 8.24 -3.76
CA ILE A 72 14.76 8.89 -3.57
C ILE A 72 15.66 8.08 -2.62
N THR A 73 15.10 7.56 -1.53
CA THR A 73 15.87 6.92 -0.46
C THR A 73 16.02 5.41 -0.68
N ASN A 74 14.93 4.75 -1.06
CA ASN A 74 14.89 3.31 -1.26
C ASN A 74 15.56 2.92 -2.58
N SER A 75 16.28 1.81 -2.58
CA SER A 75 16.68 1.14 -3.82
C SER A 75 15.55 0.20 -4.24
N LEU A 76 14.87 0.54 -5.34
CA LEU A 76 13.86 -0.35 -5.92
C LEU A 76 14.55 -1.60 -6.49
N PRO A 77 13.91 -2.77 -6.38
CA PRO A 77 14.43 -4.00 -6.98
C PRO A 77 14.38 -3.96 -8.51
#